data_AF-A0A9D4VCP1-F1
#
_entry.id   AF-A0A9D4VCP1-F1
#
_cell.length_a   1.000
_cell.length_b   1.000
_cell.length_c   1.000
_cell.angle_alpha   90.00
_cell.angle_beta   90.00
_cell.angle_gamma   90.00
#
_symmetry.space_group_name_H-M   'P 1'
#
loop_
_entity.id
_entity.type
_entity.pdbx_description
1 polymer ?
#
loop_
_entity_poly.entity_id
_entity_poly.type
_entity_poly.pdbx_seq_one_letter_code
_entity_poly.pdbx_strand_id
1 'polypeptide(L)'
;GGGGGGRAQEAAVGLVAVAVGKVGESELTEMMEEEGVTAEVLAGKLARLLERHPRPMTALPRLRRYAVELALALAEHHPTTFLPVFQALRLRSLLYRLADSVSELENYATFSGAAGVTPHSIPMSRLVDIAIDRFPRQHPSSFPLPT
;
A
#
# COMPACT_ATOMS: atom_id res chain seq x y z
N GLY A 1 -5.08 1.62 27.57
CA GLY A 1 -4.00 2.35 26.89
C GLY A 1 -3.44 1.47 25.79
N GLY A 2 -3.49 1.92 24.53
CA GLY A 2 -3.05 1.11 23.38
C GLY A 2 -2.80 1.92 22.10
N GLY A 3 -2.58 3.24 22.20
CA GLY A 3 -2.49 4.13 21.04
C GLY A 3 -1.09 4.29 20.44
N GLY A 4 -0.03 3.86 21.13
CA GLY A 4 1.36 4.10 20.70
C GLY A 4 1.82 3.23 19.53
N GLY A 5 1.47 1.94 19.53
CA GLY A 5 1.94 0.97 18.53
C GLY A 5 1.43 1.25 17.11
N GLY A 6 0.15 1.64 16.97
CA GLY A 6 -0.45 1.89 15.66
C GLY A 6 0.16 3.10 14.94
N ARG A 7 0.49 4.17 15.68
CA ARG A 7 1.12 5.37 15.10
C ARG A 7 2.56 5.12 14.69
N ALA A 8 3.31 4.35 15.48
CA ALA A 8 4.65 3.92 15.11
C ALA A 8 4.62 3.06 13.84
N GLN A 9 3.66 2.13 13.73
CA GLN A 9 3.46 1.34 12.53
C GLN A 9 3.11 2.20 11.30
N GLU A 10 2.16 3.13 11.44
CA GLU A 10 1.80 4.07 10.36
C GLU A 10 3.03 4.84 9.86
N ALA A 11 3.82 5.41 10.78
CA ALA A 11 5.05 6.12 10.43
C ALA A 11 6.10 5.22 9.77
N ALA A 12 6.27 3.98 10.27
CA ALA A 12 7.21 3.03 9.70
C ALA A 12 6.83 2.63 8.26
N VAL A 13 5.56 2.34 7.98
CA VAL A 13 5.09 2.02 6.62
C VAL A 13 5.34 3.20 5.68
N GLY A 14 5.03 4.43 6.12
CA GLY A 14 5.31 5.64 5.34
C GLY A 14 6.79 5.86 5.06
N LEU A 15 7.66 5.60 6.04
CA LEU A 15 9.11 5.72 5.87
C LEU A 15 9.63 4.69 4.84
N VAL A 16 9.18 3.44 4.94
CA VAL A 16 9.60 2.38 4.01
C VAL A 16 9.12 2.69 2.59
N ALA A 17 7.91 3.23 2.42
CA ALA A 17 7.39 3.63 1.10
C ALA A 17 8.32 4.62 0.37
N VAL A 18 8.97 5.53 1.11
CA VAL A 18 9.93 6.50 0.56
C VAL A 18 11.34 5.91 0.39
N ALA A 19 11.73 4.98 1.27
CA ALA A 19 13.08 4.42 1.28
C ALA A 19 13.28 3.30 0.26
N VAL A 20 12.23 2.53 -0.07
CA VAL A 20 12.36 1.29 -0.84
C VAL A 20 12.86 1.50 -2.28
N GLY A 21 12.60 2.67 -2.87
CA GLY A 21 13.14 3.04 -4.18
C GLY A 21 14.63 3.42 -4.20
N LYS A 22 15.27 3.48 -3.03
CA LYS A 22 16.71 3.79 -2.89
C LYS A 22 17.59 2.55 -2.78
N VAL A 23 16.97 1.38 -2.69
CA VAL A 23 17.62 0.07 -2.53
C VAL A 23 17.43 -0.69 -3.85
N GLY A 24 18.45 -1.44 -4.28
CA GLY A 24 18.34 -2.28 -5.49
C GLY A 24 17.48 -3.53 -5.26
N GLU A 25 16.99 -4.17 -6.32
CA GLU A 25 16.11 -5.35 -6.19
C GLU A 25 16.79 -6.58 -5.57
N SER A 26 18.07 -6.83 -5.91
CA SER A 26 18.88 -7.86 -5.24
C SER A 26 19.07 -7.53 -3.76
N GLU A 27 19.48 -6.30 -3.45
CA GLU A 27 19.74 -5.85 -2.07
C GLU A 27 18.47 -5.93 -1.21
N LEU A 28 17.32 -5.52 -1.74
CA LEU A 28 16.05 -5.65 -1.02
C LEU A 28 15.70 -7.13 -0.77
N THR A 29 15.92 -7.99 -1.77
CA THR A 29 15.65 -9.43 -1.64
C THR A 29 16.57 -10.06 -0.59
N GLU A 30 17.85 -9.73 -0.59
CA GLU A 30 18.82 -10.17 0.42
C GLU A 30 18.42 -9.73 1.83
N MET A 31 18.09 -8.45 2.03
CA MET A 31 17.59 -7.93 3.32
C MET A 31 16.32 -8.66 3.79
N MET A 32 15.42 -8.97 2.85
CA MET A 32 14.19 -9.69 3.14
C MET A 32 14.46 -11.15 3.53
N GLU A 33 15.40 -11.82 2.86
CA GLU A 33 15.84 -13.18 3.18
C GLU A 33 16.52 -13.26 4.55
N GLU A 34 17.40 -12.32 4.88
CA GLU A 34 18.07 -12.20 6.18
C GLU A 34 17.07 -12.08 7.34
N GLU A 35 15.98 -11.33 7.12
CA GLU A 35 14.90 -11.13 8.10
C GLU A 35 13.81 -12.23 8.02
N GLY A 36 13.96 -13.22 7.13
CA GLY A 36 13.00 -14.31 6.94
C GLY A 36 11.62 -13.85 6.45
N VAL A 37 11.56 -12.73 5.72
CA VAL A 37 10.33 -12.14 5.18
C VAL A 37 10.23 -12.38 3.69
N THR A 38 9.19 -13.05 3.22
CA THR A 38 8.97 -13.19 1.77
C THR A 38 8.13 -12.05 1.19
N ALA A 39 8.20 -11.87 -0.14
CA ALA A 39 7.36 -10.92 -0.86
C ALA A 39 5.86 -11.17 -0.65
N GLU A 40 5.43 -12.43 -0.61
CA GLU A 40 4.05 -12.84 -0.31
C GLU A 40 3.61 -12.44 1.09
N VAL A 41 4.50 -12.57 2.08
CA VAL A 41 4.22 -12.16 3.45
C VAL A 41 4.03 -10.66 3.54
N LEU A 42 4.93 -9.87 2.95
CA LEU A 42 4.87 -8.41 2.95
C LEU A 42 3.66 -7.89 2.16
N ALA A 43 3.52 -8.30 0.90
CA ALA A 43 2.41 -7.92 0.03
C ALA A 43 1.06 -8.35 0.62
N GLY A 44 1.00 -9.56 1.20
CA GLY A 44 -0.18 -10.06 1.88
C GLY A 44 -0.55 -9.25 3.12
N LYS A 45 0.43 -8.74 3.88
CA LYS A 45 0.18 -7.82 5.00
C LYS A 45 -0.42 -6.51 4.51
N LEU A 46 0.08 -5.95 3.40
CA LEU A 46 -0.46 -4.72 2.81
C LEU A 46 -1.89 -4.91 2.28
N ALA A 47 -2.14 -5.98 1.52
CA ALA A 47 -3.47 -6.28 1.02
C ALA A 47 -4.48 -6.48 2.15
N ARG A 48 -4.12 -7.26 3.19
CA ARG A 48 -4.97 -7.46 4.38
C ARG A 48 -5.20 -6.17 5.17
N LEU A 49 -4.21 -5.28 5.24
CA LEU A 49 -4.37 -3.99 5.89
C LEU A 49 -5.48 -3.19 5.19
N LEU A 50 -5.39 -3.08 3.86
CA LEU A 50 -6.36 -2.33 3.08
C LEU A 50 -7.76 -2.97 3.14
N GLU A 51 -7.83 -4.31 3.13
CA GLU A 51 -9.08 -5.05 3.23
C GLU A 51 -9.78 -4.87 4.57
N ARG A 52 -9.02 -4.88 5.68
CA ARG A 52 -9.55 -4.67 7.03
C ARG A 52 -9.97 -3.22 7.30
N HIS A 53 -9.52 -2.29 6.46
CA HIS A 53 -9.82 -0.86 6.59
C HIS A 53 -10.51 -0.35 5.32
N PRO A 54 -11.75 -0.78 5.03
CA PRO A 54 -12.50 -0.33 3.86
C PRO A 54 -12.92 1.14 3.95
N ARG A 55 -12.72 1.80 5.11
CA ARG A 55 -12.93 3.24 5.32
C ARG A 55 -11.72 3.83 6.07
N PRO A 56 -11.46 5.14 5.93
CA PRO A 56 -10.39 5.81 6.65
C PRO A 56 -10.61 5.77 8.16
N MET A 57 -9.51 5.69 8.92
CA MET A 57 -9.53 5.68 10.38
C MET A 57 -9.03 7.02 10.91
N THR A 58 -9.81 7.69 11.76
CA THR A 58 -9.40 8.96 12.38
C THR A 58 -8.16 8.84 13.25
N ALA A 59 -7.95 7.68 13.89
CA ALA A 59 -6.79 7.42 14.74
C ALA A 59 -5.48 7.22 13.95
N LEU A 60 -5.58 6.73 12.70
CA LEU A 60 -4.49 6.38 11.80
C LEU A 60 -4.85 6.83 10.38
N PRO A 61 -4.93 8.14 10.14
CA PRO A 61 -5.50 8.72 8.93
C PRO A 61 -4.69 8.42 7.67
N ARG A 62 -3.42 8.07 7.81
CA ARG A 62 -2.48 7.86 6.69
C ARG A 62 -2.18 6.38 6.47
N LEU A 63 -2.67 5.48 7.32
CA LEU A 63 -2.30 4.06 7.25
C LEU A 63 -2.66 3.41 5.90
N ARG A 64 -3.89 3.65 5.41
CA ARG A 64 -4.32 3.18 4.08
C ARG A 64 -3.47 3.80 2.98
N ARG A 65 -3.27 5.12 3.03
CA ARG A 65 -2.43 5.85 2.09
C ARG A 65 -1.02 5.27 2.02
N TYR A 66 -0.34 5.15 3.14
CA TYR A 66 1.03 4.60 3.19
C TYR A 66 1.10 3.16 2.72
N ALA A 67 0.06 2.36 2.95
CA ALA A 67 0.01 1.01 2.38
C ALA A 67 -0.13 1.02 0.85
N VAL A 68 -0.90 1.96 0.28
CA VAL A 68 -0.98 2.15 -1.18
C VAL A 68 0.34 2.69 -1.74
N GLU A 69 0.95 3.69 -1.11
CA GLU A 69 2.25 4.25 -1.51
C GLU A 69 3.34 3.18 -1.48
N LEU A 70 3.40 2.37 -0.42
CA LEU A 70 4.37 1.28 -0.33
C LEU A 70 4.13 0.20 -1.38
N ALA A 71 2.88 -0.22 -1.60
CA ALA A 71 2.57 -1.20 -2.64
C ALA A 71 2.94 -0.70 -4.04
N LEU A 72 2.68 0.58 -4.32
CA LEU A 72 3.05 1.22 -5.58
C LEU A 72 4.58 1.30 -5.74
N ALA A 73 5.30 1.77 -4.71
CA ALA A 73 6.76 1.89 -4.74
C ALA A 73 7.43 0.52 -4.93
N LEU A 74 6.94 -0.53 -4.26
CA LEU A 74 7.41 -1.90 -4.46
C LEU A 74 7.18 -2.38 -5.91
N ALA A 75 6.01 -2.10 -6.47
CA ALA A 75 5.69 -2.47 -7.86
C ALA A 75 6.48 -1.65 -8.90
N GLU A 76 6.88 -0.42 -8.59
CA GLU A 76 7.66 0.45 -9.47
C GLU A 76 9.15 0.13 -9.45
N HIS A 77 9.72 -0.03 -8.25
CA HIS A 77 11.16 -0.19 -8.06
C HIS A 77 11.63 -1.64 -8.04
N HIS A 78 10.73 -2.57 -7.69
CA HIS A 78 11.03 -4.01 -7.55
C HIS A 78 9.99 -4.87 -8.29
N PRO A 79 9.78 -4.61 -9.59
CA PRO A 79 8.65 -5.17 -10.33
C PRO A 79 8.73 -6.68 -10.50
N THR A 80 9.93 -7.27 -10.58
CA THR A 80 10.08 -8.71 -10.83
C THR A 80 9.64 -9.50 -9.59
N THR A 81 9.97 -8.98 -8.40
CA THR A 81 9.59 -9.57 -7.12
C THR A 81 8.12 -9.32 -6.77
N PHE A 82 7.61 -8.10 -6.95
CA PHE A 82 6.32 -7.71 -6.34
C PHE A 82 5.11 -7.72 -7.27
N LEU A 83 5.24 -7.47 -8.59
CA LEU A 83 4.08 -7.45 -9.49
C LEU A 83 3.34 -8.79 -9.54
N PRO A 84 4.00 -9.97 -9.69
CA PRO A 84 3.30 -11.25 -9.74
C PRO A 84 2.53 -11.54 -8.44
N VAL A 85 3.14 -11.19 -7.30
CA VAL A 85 2.55 -11.39 -5.97
C VAL A 85 1.31 -10.52 -5.77
N PHE A 86 1.38 -9.23 -6.10
CA PHE A 86 0.23 -8.34 -6.00
C PHE A 86 -0.91 -8.72 -6.97
N GLN A 87 -0.56 -9.25 -8.14
CA GLN A 87 -1.53 -9.80 -9.09
C GLN A 87 -2.26 -11.02 -8.49
N ALA A 88 -1.53 -11.97 -7.90
CA ALA A 88 -2.10 -13.15 -7.24
C ALA A 88 -3.01 -12.77 -6.07
N LEU A 89 -2.64 -11.74 -5.30
CA LEU A 89 -3.44 -11.18 -4.20
C LEU A 89 -4.63 -10.32 -4.66
N ARG A 90 -4.82 -10.16 -5.96
CA ARG A 90 -5.88 -9.34 -6.56
C ARG A 90 -5.90 -7.89 -6.06
N LEU A 91 -4.72 -7.31 -5.79
CA LEU A 91 -4.61 -5.97 -5.20
C LEU A 91 -5.34 -4.90 -6.04
N ARG A 92 -5.29 -4.98 -7.37
CA ARG A 92 -6.03 -4.06 -8.26
C ARG A 92 -7.53 -4.00 -7.95
N SER A 93 -8.18 -5.15 -7.71
CA SER A 93 -9.61 -5.20 -7.38
C SER A 93 -9.90 -4.61 -6.01
N LEU A 94 -8.97 -4.76 -5.08
CA LEU A 94 -9.06 -4.14 -3.77
C LEU A 94 -8.92 -2.62 -3.86
N LEU A 95 -8.03 -2.10 -4.71
CA LEU A 95 -7.87 -0.67 -4.96
C LEU A 95 -9.12 -0.04 -5.60
N TYR A 96 -9.82 -0.75 -6.50
CA TYR A 96 -11.12 -0.28 -7.01
C TYR A 96 -12.15 -0.08 -5.90
N ARG A 97 -12.25 -1.02 -4.94
CA ARG A 97 -13.15 -0.85 -3.78
C ARG A 97 -12.69 0.28 -2.86
N LEU A 98 -11.38 0.50 -2.77
CA LEU A 98 -10.80 1.58 -1.97
C LEU A 98 -11.17 2.95 -2.55
N ALA A 99 -11.17 3.09 -3.88
CA ALA A 99 -11.49 4.32 -4.60
C ALA A 99 -12.86 4.89 -4.21
N ASP A 100 -13.85 4.03 -3.96
CA ASP A 100 -15.21 4.43 -3.54
C ASP A 100 -15.27 5.03 -2.12
N SER A 101 -14.18 4.93 -1.35
CA SER A 101 -14.13 5.25 0.08
C SER A 101 -13.03 6.24 0.46
N VAL A 102 -12.37 6.86 -0.52
CA VAL A 102 -11.31 7.85 -0.27
C VAL A 102 -11.86 9.07 0.45
N SER A 103 -11.05 9.67 1.33
CA SER A 103 -11.45 10.83 2.13
C SER A 103 -10.35 11.88 2.21
N GLU A 104 -10.75 13.14 2.36
CA GLU A 104 -9.84 14.27 2.63
C GLU A 104 -8.93 14.04 3.85
N LEU A 105 -9.38 13.25 4.82
CA LEU A 105 -8.55 12.88 5.97
C LEU A 105 -7.22 12.22 5.56
N GLU A 106 -7.23 11.47 4.45
CA GLU A 106 -6.06 10.75 3.94
C GLU A 106 -5.15 11.65 3.09
N ASN A 107 -5.54 12.90 2.83
CA ASN A 107 -4.77 13.84 2.02
C ASN A 107 -3.74 14.63 2.84
N TYR A 108 -3.70 14.51 4.17
CA TYR A 108 -2.82 15.32 5.02
C TYR A 108 -1.66 14.53 5.63
N ALA A 109 -0.44 15.02 5.42
CA ALA A 109 0.81 14.41 5.86
C ALA A 109 1.14 14.66 7.34
N THR A 110 0.78 15.84 7.87
CA THR A 110 1.07 16.21 9.26
C THR A 110 0.01 17.17 9.79
N PHE A 111 -0.39 16.97 11.06
CA PHE A 111 -1.21 17.92 11.80
C PHE A 111 -0.31 18.64 12.81
N SER A 112 0.12 19.87 12.49
CA SER A 112 1.04 20.65 13.33
C SER A 112 0.29 21.72 14.15
N GLY A 113 -0.79 21.33 14.84
CA GLY A 113 -1.54 22.23 15.73
C GLY A 113 -1.88 23.58 15.07
N ALA A 114 -1.46 24.69 15.70
CA ALA A 114 -1.73 26.06 15.25
C ALA A 114 -1.13 26.43 13.87
N ALA A 115 -0.20 25.63 13.33
CA ALA A 115 0.53 25.91 12.10
C ALA A 115 -0.12 25.35 10.82
N GLY A 116 -1.31 24.76 10.94
CA GLY A 116 -2.06 24.24 9.80
C GLY A 116 -1.72 22.79 9.42
N VAL A 117 -2.42 22.32 8.40
CA VAL A 117 -2.29 20.96 7.85
C VAL A 117 -1.44 20.99 6.59
N THR A 118 -0.42 20.13 6.51
CA THR A 118 0.36 19.96 5.27
C THR A 118 -0.29 18.88 4.43
N PRO A 119 -0.86 19.20 3.25
CA PRO A 119 -1.37 18.17 2.36
C PRO A 119 -0.22 17.41 1.69
N HIS A 120 -0.48 16.17 1.32
CA HIS A 120 0.35 15.45 0.37
C HIS A 120 0.26 16.12 -1.01
N SER A 121 1.34 16.06 -1.77
CA SER A 121 1.41 16.63 -3.12
C SER A 121 0.43 15.98 -4.12
N ILE A 122 0.09 14.71 -3.90
CA ILE A 122 -0.87 13.95 -4.70
C ILE A 122 -2.04 13.54 -3.79
N PRO A 123 -3.30 13.87 -4.13
CA PRO A 123 -4.46 13.43 -3.36
C PRO A 123 -4.63 11.92 -3.41
N MET A 124 -5.24 11.34 -2.37
CA MET A 124 -5.44 9.89 -2.23
C MET A 124 -6.22 9.31 -3.42
N SER A 125 -7.23 10.01 -3.94
CA SER A 125 -7.97 9.59 -5.15
C SER A 125 -7.03 9.38 -6.33
N ARG A 126 -6.16 10.35 -6.62
CA ARG A 126 -5.21 10.26 -7.73
C ARG A 126 -4.14 9.21 -7.50
N LEU A 127 -3.68 9.05 -6.25
CA LEU A 127 -2.74 7.99 -5.88
C LEU A 127 -3.35 6.59 -6.15
N VAL A 128 -4.62 6.39 -5.82
CA VAL A 128 -5.34 5.13 -6.07
C VAL A 128 -5.49 4.89 -7.57
N ASP A 129 -5.79 5.92 -8.37
CA ASP A 129 -5.85 5.79 -9.84
C ASP A 129 -4.51 5.33 -10.43
N ILE A 130 -3.41 5.97 -10.02
CA ILE A 130 -2.05 5.60 -10.46
C ILE A 130 -1.75 4.15 -10.09
N ALA A 131 -2.07 3.77 -8.84
CA ALA A 131 -1.87 2.41 -8.38
C ALA A 131 -2.69 1.41 -9.20
N ILE A 132 -3.97 1.68 -9.47
CA ILE A 132 -4.82 0.85 -10.31
C ILE A 132 -4.17 0.65 -11.68
N ASP A 133 -3.73 1.71 -12.35
CA ASP A 133 -3.12 1.65 -13.67
C ASP A 133 -1.80 0.87 -13.69
N ARG A 134 -1.02 0.94 -12.60
CA ARG A 134 0.25 0.22 -12.47
C ARG A 134 0.07 -1.29 -12.39
N PHE A 135 -0.98 -1.77 -11.70
CA PHE A 135 -1.21 -3.21 -11.53
C PHE A 135 -1.91 -3.81 -12.76
N PRO A 136 -1.40 -4.92 -13.32
CA PRO A 136 -1.97 -5.53 -14.51
C PRO A 136 -3.44 -5.90 -14.31
N ARG A 137 -4.21 -5.85 -15.40
CA ARG A 137 -5.60 -6.32 -15.39
C ARG A 137 -5.63 -7.77 -14.95
N GLN A 138 -6.45 -8.07 -13.96
CA GLN A 138 -6.77 -9.46 -13.65
C GLN A 138 -7.62 -9.96 -14.81
N HIS A 139 -7.12 -10.95 -15.54
CA HIS A 139 -7.98 -11.70 -16.43
C HIS A 139 -9.00 -12.46 -15.56
N PRO A 140 -10.31 -12.43 -15.87
CA PRO A 140 -11.21 -13.43 -15.32
C PRO A 140 -10.60 -14.79 -15.68
N SER A 141 -10.27 -15.59 -14.67
CA SER A 141 -9.82 -16.97 -14.88
C SER A 141 -10.82 -17.63 -15.82
N SER A 142 -10.38 -18.09 -16.99
CA SER A 142 -11.15 -19.00 -17.83
C SER A 142 -11.52 -20.21 -16.97
N PHE A 143 -12.74 -20.21 -16.45
CA PHE A 143 -13.34 -21.39 -15.84
C PHE A 143 -13.46 -22.43 -16.95
N PRO A 144 -12.93 -23.66 -16.81
CA PRO A 144 -13.40 -24.74 -17.64
C PRO A 144 -14.86 -25.01 -17.25
N LEU A 145 -15.76 -24.98 -18.24
CA LEU A 145 -17.13 -25.46 -18.06
C LEU A 145 -17.06 -26.95 -17.70
N PRO A 146 -17.81 -27.42 -16.68
CA PRO A 146 -17.92 -28.84 -16.45
C PRO A 146 -18.62 -29.50 -17.65
N THR A 147 -17.97 -30.54 -18.19
CA THR A 147 -18.57 -31.54 -19.10
C THR A 147 -19.61 -32.38 -18.37
#